data_AF-A0A954YS85-F1
#
_entry.id   AF-A0A954YS85-F1
#
_cell.length_a   1.000
_cell.length_b   1.000
_cell.length_c   1.000
_cell.angle_alpha   90.00
_cell.angle_beta   90.00
_cell.angle_gamma   90.00
#
_symmetry.space_group_name_H-M   'P 1'
#
loop_
_entity.id
_entity.type
_entity.pdbx_description
1 polymer ?
#
loop_
_entity_poly.entity_id
_entity_poly.type
_entity_poly.pdbx_seq_one_letter_code
_entity_poly.pdbx_strand_id
1 'polypeptide(L)'
;MNCIGPQHLALALFLAALSSAARAADEARKFDSPEVAELKADLNAMQGRWAREYKNAAGAKFRVEKLVEGNQDTVTHLDANGNIIHAHRSDFKLERAGAVKLYTFSNSEAIAGPNLGARREGPRSFLYRIENNTMYEVWGLTSGDASPLAVLVWKREPTN
;
A
#
# COMPACT_ATOMS: atom_id res chain seq x y z
N MET A 1 -28.31 56.38 34.22
CA MET A 1 -29.09 55.12 34.18
C MET A 1 -29.28 54.73 32.73
N ASN A 2 -28.51 53.77 32.21
CA ASN A 2 -28.70 53.21 30.87
C ASN A 2 -28.74 51.69 30.97
N CYS A 3 -29.87 51.11 30.59
CA CYS A 3 -30.13 49.68 30.57
C CYS A 3 -29.49 49.05 29.32
N ILE A 4 -28.68 48.00 29.50
CA ILE A 4 -28.18 47.16 28.41
C ILE A 4 -29.16 45.99 28.26
N GLY A 5 -29.80 45.89 27.08
CA GLY A 5 -30.79 44.87 26.77
C GLY A 5 -30.19 43.51 26.35
N PRO A 6 -30.89 42.39 26.57
CA PRO A 6 -30.41 41.05 26.26
C PRO A 6 -30.79 40.69 24.81
N GLN A 7 -30.01 41.12 23.82
CA GLN A 7 -30.29 40.76 22.41
C GLN A 7 -29.10 40.16 21.65
N HIS A 8 -27.94 39.97 22.27
CA HIS A 8 -26.76 39.49 21.54
C HIS A 8 -26.39 38.01 21.76
N LEU A 9 -27.11 37.27 22.61
CA LEU A 9 -26.70 35.89 22.94
C LEU A 9 -27.25 34.80 22.00
N ALA A 10 -28.16 35.12 21.07
CA ALA A 10 -28.80 34.11 20.21
C ALA A 10 -28.09 33.88 18.85
N LEU A 11 -27.17 34.75 18.44
CA LEU A 11 -26.59 34.69 17.08
C LEU A 11 -25.27 33.90 16.98
N ALA A 12 -24.62 33.59 18.12
CA ALA A 12 -23.34 32.88 18.13
C ALA A 12 -23.48 31.34 18.12
N LEU A 13 -24.64 30.78 18.51
CA LEU A 13 -24.84 29.32 18.56
C LEU A 13 -25.27 28.69 17.22
N PHE A 14 -25.72 29.47 16.23
CA PHE A 14 -26.12 28.92 14.92
C PHE A 14 -24.95 28.72 13.95
N LEU A 15 -23.80 29.39 14.15
CA LEU A 15 -22.64 29.23 13.26
C LEU A 15 -21.75 28.00 13.59
N ALA A 16 -21.82 27.45 14.80
CA ALA A 16 -21.02 26.30 15.19
C ALA A 16 -21.62 24.94 14.73
N ALA A 17 -22.94 24.87 14.54
CA ALA A 17 -23.60 23.64 14.11
C ALA A 17 -23.49 23.37 12.60
N LEU A 18 -23.44 24.42 11.78
CA LEU A 18 -23.29 24.31 10.31
C LEU A 18 -21.90 23.84 9.89
N SER A 19 -20.85 24.17 10.64
CA SER A 19 -19.47 23.77 10.32
C SER A 19 -19.22 22.29 10.59
N SER A 20 -19.84 21.70 11.62
CA SER A 20 -19.67 20.28 11.95
C SER A 20 -20.40 19.35 10.98
N ALA A 21 -21.59 19.73 10.51
CA ALA A 21 -22.37 18.95 9.54
C ALA A 21 -21.75 18.97 8.14
N ALA A 22 -21.21 20.12 7.70
CA ALA A 22 -20.48 20.22 6.44
C ALA A 22 -19.21 19.37 6.43
N ARG A 23 -18.47 19.32 7.55
CA ARG A 23 -17.26 18.51 7.70
C ARG A 23 -17.56 17.00 7.72
N ALA A 24 -18.62 16.58 8.38
CA ALA A 24 -19.08 15.19 8.36
C ALA A 24 -19.57 14.74 6.98
N ALA A 25 -20.27 15.61 6.24
CA ALA A 25 -20.69 15.32 4.87
C ALA A 25 -19.52 15.26 3.87
N ASP A 26 -18.49 16.08 4.08
CA ASP A 26 -17.25 16.08 3.29
C ASP A 26 -16.38 14.84 3.59
N GLU A 27 -16.31 14.42 4.86
CA GLU A 27 -15.67 13.15 5.23
C GLU A 27 -16.42 11.92 4.71
N ALA A 28 -17.75 11.92 4.78
CA ALA A 28 -18.56 10.84 4.20
C ALA A 28 -18.40 10.74 2.68
N ARG A 29 -18.30 11.87 1.97
CA ARG A 29 -18.05 11.91 0.52
C ARG A 29 -16.69 11.34 0.10
N LYS A 30 -15.67 11.38 0.97
CA LYS A 30 -14.35 10.82 0.64
C LYS A 30 -14.38 9.30 0.46
N PHE A 31 -15.25 8.60 1.19
CA PHE A 31 -15.38 7.14 1.12
C PHE A 31 -16.05 6.63 -0.16
N ASP A 32 -16.84 7.49 -0.83
CA ASP A 32 -17.50 7.19 -2.10
C ASP A 32 -16.82 7.85 -3.31
N SER A 33 -15.58 8.33 -3.13
CA SER A 33 -14.83 8.92 -4.23
C SER A 33 -14.43 7.86 -5.29
N PRO A 34 -14.35 8.25 -6.58
CA PRO A 34 -13.86 7.36 -7.64
C PRO A 34 -12.47 6.77 -7.34
N GLU A 35 -11.62 7.52 -6.63
CA GLU A 35 -10.31 7.07 -6.17
C GLU A 35 -10.42 5.89 -5.20
N VAL A 36 -11.29 5.95 -4.19
CA VAL A 36 -11.48 4.85 -3.25
C VAL A 36 -12.03 3.61 -3.96
N ALA A 37 -12.95 3.78 -4.92
CA ALA A 37 -13.46 2.69 -5.73
C ALA A 37 -12.36 2.01 -6.55
N GLU A 38 -11.47 2.80 -7.16
CA GLU A 38 -10.34 2.29 -7.93
C GLU A 38 -9.33 1.55 -7.04
N LEU A 39 -8.95 2.10 -5.88
CA LEU A 39 -8.02 1.45 -4.96
C LEU A 39 -8.59 0.13 -4.41
N LYS A 40 -9.91 0.06 -4.19
CA LYS A 40 -10.60 -1.21 -3.86
C LYS A 40 -10.53 -2.20 -5.02
N ALA A 41 -10.75 -1.74 -6.26
CA ALA A 41 -10.62 -2.58 -7.44
C ALA A 41 -9.19 -3.10 -7.63
N ASP A 42 -8.19 -2.26 -7.39
CA ASP A 42 -6.77 -2.64 -7.40
C ASP A 42 -6.46 -3.64 -6.30
N LEU A 43 -6.97 -3.44 -5.07
CA LEU A 43 -6.75 -4.37 -3.97
C LEU A 43 -7.30 -5.76 -4.34
N ASN A 44 -8.51 -5.81 -4.89
CA ASN A 44 -9.12 -7.04 -5.39
C ASN A 44 -8.29 -7.67 -6.52
N ALA A 45 -7.79 -6.86 -7.44
CA ALA A 45 -6.93 -7.32 -8.52
C ALA A 45 -5.55 -7.79 -8.00
N MET A 46 -5.04 -7.29 -6.88
CA MET A 46 -3.75 -7.67 -6.33
C MET A 46 -3.79 -9.02 -5.59
N GLN A 47 -4.95 -9.47 -5.16
CA GLN A 47 -5.11 -10.72 -4.40
C GLN A 47 -4.54 -11.94 -5.14
N GLY A 48 -4.07 -12.91 -4.36
CA GLY A 48 -3.60 -14.21 -4.86
C GLY A 48 -2.08 -14.30 -5.01
N ARG A 49 -1.65 -15.27 -5.83
CA ARG A 49 -0.24 -15.63 -6.00
C ARG A 49 0.38 -15.01 -7.25
N TRP A 50 1.59 -14.53 -7.08
CA TRP A 50 2.39 -13.90 -8.11
C TRP A 50 3.81 -14.44 -8.07
N ALA A 51 4.45 -14.54 -9.22
CA ALA A 51 5.84 -14.96 -9.30
C ALA A 51 6.64 -14.11 -10.28
N ARG A 52 7.93 -14.00 -10.01
CA ARG A 52 8.93 -13.48 -10.94
C ARG A 52 10.20 -14.29 -10.83
N GLU A 53 10.99 -14.27 -11.89
CA GLU A 53 12.31 -14.89 -11.94
C GLU A 53 13.36 -13.82 -12.22
N TYR A 54 14.55 -14.00 -11.66
CA TYR A 54 15.69 -13.15 -11.97
C TYR A 54 16.99 -13.94 -11.92
N LYS A 55 18.02 -13.38 -12.53
CA LYS A 55 19.40 -13.88 -12.40
C LYS A 55 20.22 -12.85 -11.65
N ASN A 56 21.10 -13.30 -10.77
CA ASN A 56 22.11 -12.42 -10.19
C ASN A 56 23.27 -12.18 -11.19
N ALA A 57 24.24 -11.34 -10.82
CA ALA A 57 25.40 -11.04 -11.66
C ALA A 57 26.25 -12.27 -12.00
N ALA A 58 26.25 -13.30 -11.14
CA ALA A 58 26.94 -14.56 -11.38
C ALA A 58 26.13 -15.53 -12.27
N GLY A 59 24.95 -15.13 -12.75
CA GLY A 59 24.08 -15.94 -13.61
C GLY A 59 23.22 -16.96 -12.87
N ALA A 60 23.31 -17.03 -11.54
CA ALA A 60 22.47 -17.91 -10.73
C ALA A 60 21.00 -17.46 -10.81
N LYS A 61 20.10 -18.41 -11.05
CA LYS A 61 18.66 -18.20 -11.19
C LYS A 61 17.98 -18.22 -9.82
N PHE A 62 17.02 -17.35 -9.65
CA PHE A 62 16.18 -17.26 -8.46
C PHE A 62 14.73 -17.07 -8.87
N ARG A 63 13.83 -17.61 -8.06
CA ARG A 63 12.39 -17.35 -8.13
C ARG A 63 11.97 -16.54 -6.93
N VAL A 64 11.07 -15.58 -7.12
CA VAL A 64 10.42 -14.86 -6.03
C VAL A 64 8.93 -15.03 -6.19
N GLU A 65 8.29 -15.49 -5.13
CA GLU A 65 6.86 -15.65 -5.02
C GLU A 65 6.31 -14.59 -4.08
N LYS A 66 5.13 -14.07 -4.41
CA LYS A 66 4.38 -13.12 -3.58
C LYS A 66 2.95 -13.63 -3.44
N LEU A 67 2.49 -13.78 -2.21
CA LEU A 67 1.10 -14.06 -1.86
C LEU A 67 0.50 -12.80 -1.25
N VAL A 68 -0.63 -12.34 -1.79
CA VAL A 68 -1.38 -11.20 -1.27
C VAL A 68 -2.74 -11.69 -0.77
N GLU A 69 -3.01 -11.46 0.51
CA GLU A 69 -4.25 -11.85 1.19
C GLU A 69 -4.76 -10.66 2.04
N GLY A 70 -5.87 -10.07 1.62
CA GLY A 70 -6.37 -8.82 2.17
C GLY A 70 -5.32 -7.71 2.03
N ASN A 71 -4.95 -7.12 3.17
CA ASN A 71 -3.95 -6.05 3.29
C ASN A 71 -2.58 -6.56 3.76
N GLN A 72 -2.30 -7.85 3.60
CA GLN A 72 -1.02 -8.44 3.94
C GLN A 72 -0.37 -9.04 2.69
N ASP A 73 0.96 -8.91 2.58
CA ASP A 73 1.75 -9.65 1.62
C ASP A 73 2.77 -10.57 2.31
N THR A 74 3.09 -11.67 1.63
CA THR A 74 4.19 -12.55 1.97
C THR A 74 5.05 -12.73 0.73
N VAL A 75 6.33 -12.40 0.82
CA VAL A 75 7.29 -12.54 -0.27
C VAL A 75 8.32 -13.59 0.10
N THR A 76 8.45 -14.61 -0.76
CA THR A 76 9.36 -15.75 -0.59
C THR A 76 10.38 -15.78 -1.71
N HIS A 77 11.65 -15.78 -1.35
CA HIS A 77 12.77 -15.93 -2.27
C HIS A 77 13.25 -17.38 -2.26
N LEU A 78 13.35 -17.96 -3.44
CA LEU A 78 13.72 -19.35 -3.67
C LEU A 78 15.01 -19.40 -4.50
N ASP A 79 15.90 -20.33 -4.14
CA ASP A 79 17.05 -20.67 -4.97
C ASP A 79 16.64 -21.49 -6.21
N ALA A 80 17.63 -21.86 -7.04
CA ALA A 80 17.40 -22.65 -8.25
C ALA A 80 16.85 -24.07 -7.99
N ASN A 81 16.98 -24.58 -6.77
CA ASN A 81 16.48 -25.90 -6.37
C ASN A 81 15.10 -25.81 -5.70
N GLY A 82 14.54 -24.61 -5.56
CA GLY A 82 13.27 -24.38 -4.86
C GLY A 82 13.40 -24.30 -3.34
N ASN A 83 14.62 -24.16 -2.79
CA ASN A 83 14.79 -23.96 -1.36
C ASN A 83 14.50 -22.50 -1.00
N ILE A 84 13.79 -22.29 0.12
CA ILE A 84 13.56 -20.95 0.66
C ILE A 84 14.87 -20.42 1.23
N ILE A 85 15.37 -19.34 0.64
CA ILE A 85 16.57 -18.64 1.13
C ILE A 85 16.22 -17.44 2.01
N HIS A 86 15.03 -16.87 1.81
CA HIS A 86 14.49 -15.78 2.62
C HIS A 86 12.99 -15.66 2.40
N ALA A 87 12.24 -15.33 3.44
CA ALA A 87 10.87 -14.88 3.30
C ALA A 87 10.55 -13.77 4.30
N HIS A 88 9.66 -12.85 3.94
CA HIS A 88 9.12 -11.85 4.85
C HIS A 88 7.63 -11.64 4.63
N ARG A 89 6.97 -11.15 5.66
CA ARG A 89 5.55 -10.79 5.67
C ARG A 89 5.43 -9.32 6.05
N SER A 90 4.55 -8.58 5.38
CA SER A 90 4.32 -7.16 5.66
C SER A 90 2.84 -6.82 5.55
N ASP A 91 2.42 -5.80 6.31
CA ASP A 91 1.12 -5.16 6.10
C ASP A 91 1.27 -4.07 5.03
N PHE A 92 0.24 -3.83 4.22
CA PHE A 92 0.28 -2.78 3.21
C PHE A 92 -1.02 -2.02 3.05
N LYS A 93 -0.88 -0.83 2.46
CA LYS A 93 -1.98 0.00 1.98
C LYS A 93 -1.71 0.48 0.55
N LEU A 94 -2.79 0.73 -0.17
CA LEU A 94 -2.78 1.36 -1.50
C LEU A 94 -3.26 2.80 -1.37
N GLU A 95 -2.57 3.72 -2.02
CA GLU A 95 -2.85 5.15 -1.98
C GLU A 95 -2.68 5.77 -3.37
N ARG A 96 -3.34 6.90 -3.65
CA ARG A 96 -2.91 7.76 -4.77
C ARG A 96 -2.04 8.90 -4.28
N ALA A 97 -1.11 9.29 -5.14
CA ALA A 97 -0.42 10.57 -5.05
C ALA A 97 -0.51 11.25 -6.42
N GLY A 98 -1.53 12.10 -6.61
CA GLY A 98 -1.83 12.69 -7.91
C GLY A 98 -2.16 11.60 -8.96
N ALA A 99 -1.41 11.59 -10.06
CA ALA A 99 -1.66 10.68 -11.18
C ALA A 99 -1.13 9.25 -10.95
N VAL A 100 -0.34 9.01 -9.91
CA VAL A 100 0.29 7.71 -9.66
C VAL A 100 -0.34 6.97 -8.47
N LYS A 101 -0.14 5.64 -8.46
CA LYS A 101 -0.62 4.75 -7.41
C LYS A 101 0.56 4.21 -6.61
N LEU A 102 0.47 4.28 -5.30
CA LEU A 102 1.51 3.88 -4.35
C LEU A 102 1.07 2.65 -3.59
N TYR A 103 1.98 1.70 -3.48
CA TYR A 103 1.91 0.60 -2.53
C TYR A 103 2.86 0.93 -1.40
N THR A 104 2.36 1.02 -0.18
CA THR A 104 3.15 1.30 1.02
C THR A 104 3.05 0.11 1.96
N PHE A 105 4.17 -0.55 2.25
CA PHE A 105 4.23 -1.63 3.23
C PHE A 105 4.93 -1.20 4.52
N SER A 106 4.57 -1.86 5.61
CA SER A 106 5.06 -1.64 6.96
C SER A 106 5.03 -2.96 7.75
N ASN A 107 5.54 -2.94 8.99
CA ASN A 107 5.57 -4.12 9.86
C ASN A 107 6.25 -5.35 9.20
N SER A 108 7.26 -5.11 8.37
CA SER A 108 7.92 -6.18 7.62
C SER A 108 8.77 -7.02 8.55
N GLU A 109 8.43 -8.31 8.67
CA GLU A 109 9.11 -9.28 9.51
C GLU A 109 9.62 -10.45 8.67
N ALA A 110 10.88 -10.83 8.87
CA ALA A 110 11.46 -12.01 8.26
C ALA A 110 10.89 -13.28 8.91
N ILE A 111 10.24 -14.13 8.12
CA ILE A 111 9.61 -15.38 8.57
C ILE A 111 10.37 -16.63 8.11
N ALA A 112 11.42 -16.47 7.29
CA ALA A 112 12.36 -17.53 6.93
C ALA A 112 13.72 -16.96 6.50
N GLY A 113 14.75 -17.79 6.57
CA GLY A 113 16.13 -17.48 6.20
C GLY A 113 17.00 -16.98 7.37
N PRO A 114 18.24 -16.54 7.09
CA PRO A 114 19.24 -16.22 8.13
C PRO A 114 18.84 -15.11 9.11
N ASN A 115 17.90 -14.26 8.73
CA ASN A 115 17.43 -13.11 9.53
C ASN A 115 16.06 -13.35 10.16
N LEU A 116 15.66 -14.60 10.42
CA LEU A 116 14.37 -14.94 11.01
C LEU A 116 14.05 -14.09 12.26
N GLY A 117 12.85 -13.52 12.31
CA GLY A 117 12.37 -12.65 13.39
C GLY A 117 12.86 -11.20 13.31
N ALA A 118 13.78 -10.87 12.41
CA ALA A 118 14.21 -9.50 12.21
C ALA A 118 13.08 -8.66 11.60
N ARG A 119 12.85 -7.48 12.18
CA ARG A 119 11.90 -6.50 11.69
C ARG A 119 12.62 -5.37 10.97
N ARG A 120 12.02 -4.87 9.89
CA ARG A 120 12.47 -3.63 9.25
C ARG A 120 11.70 -2.45 9.80
N GLU A 121 12.44 -1.38 10.09
CA GLU A 121 11.85 -0.12 10.54
C GLU A 121 11.29 0.70 9.38
N GLY A 122 10.18 1.39 9.67
CA GLY A 122 9.59 2.39 8.80
C GLY A 122 8.79 1.82 7.61
N PRO A 123 7.80 2.58 7.12
CA PRO A 123 7.12 2.23 5.89
C PRO A 123 8.06 2.42 4.69
N ARG A 124 7.87 1.62 3.66
CA ARG A 124 8.49 1.82 2.35
C ARG A 124 7.43 1.76 1.26
N SER A 125 7.65 2.57 0.23
CA SER A 125 6.67 2.74 -0.84
C SER A 125 7.30 2.56 -2.21
N PHE A 126 6.55 1.95 -3.12
CA PHE A 126 6.86 1.86 -4.54
C PHE A 126 5.62 2.21 -5.37
N LEU A 127 5.84 2.64 -6.62
CA LEU A 127 4.74 2.83 -7.56
C LEU A 127 4.29 1.49 -8.09
N TYR A 128 2.99 1.31 -8.35
CA TYR A 128 2.48 0.08 -8.92
C TYR A 128 1.49 0.29 -10.05
N ARG A 129 1.34 -0.74 -10.88
CA ARG A 129 0.28 -0.88 -11.86
C ARG A 129 -0.08 -2.35 -12.03
N ILE A 130 -1.37 -2.66 -12.11
CA ILE A 130 -1.86 -4.01 -12.42
C ILE A 130 -2.60 -3.95 -13.74
N GLU A 131 -2.19 -4.81 -14.68
CA GLU A 131 -2.84 -4.97 -15.98
C GLU A 131 -2.98 -6.46 -16.26
N ASN A 132 -4.24 -6.92 -16.36
CA ASN A 132 -4.56 -8.34 -16.53
C ASN A 132 -3.89 -9.20 -15.45
N ASN A 133 -3.07 -10.16 -15.86
CA ASN A 133 -2.30 -11.06 -15.01
C ASN A 133 -0.84 -10.62 -14.83
N THR A 134 -0.57 -9.31 -14.96
CA THR A 134 0.75 -8.73 -14.74
C THR A 134 0.68 -7.58 -13.74
N MET A 135 1.56 -7.62 -12.73
CA MET A 135 1.77 -6.53 -11.80
C MET A 135 3.16 -5.94 -12.01
N TYR A 136 3.21 -4.62 -12.12
CA TYR A 136 4.44 -3.84 -12.26
C TYR A 136 4.69 -3.09 -10.96
N GLU A 137 5.92 -3.15 -10.46
CA GLU A 137 6.38 -2.36 -9.31
C GLU A 137 7.58 -1.52 -9.74
N VAL A 138 7.61 -0.25 -9.35
CA VAL A 138 8.73 0.66 -9.63
C VAL A 138 9.31 1.16 -8.30
N TRP A 139 10.54 0.73 -8.04
CA TRP A 139 11.29 0.98 -6.82
C TRP A 139 12.35 2.06 -7.02
N GLY A 140 12.81 2.71 -5.94
CA GLY A 140 13.90 3.69 -6.00
C GLY A 140 13.50 5.07 -6.56
N LEU A 141 12.20 5.35 -6.71
CA LEU A 141 11.69 6.66 -7.15
C LEU A 141 11.15 7.53 -6.02
N THR A 142 10.90 6.97 -4.84
CA THR A 142 10.36 7.71 -3.69
C THR A 142 11.49 8.40 -2.93
N SER A 143 11.19 9.58 -2.36
CA SER A 143 12.17 10.32 -1.57
C SER A 143 12.58 9.51 -0.33
N GLY A 144 13.88 9.39 -0.09
CA GLY A 144 14.42 8.59 1.02
C GLY A 144 14.55 7.10 0.73
N ASP A 145 14.14 6.62 -0.45
CA ASP A 145 14.42 5.25 -0.87
C ASP A 145 15.86 5.13 -1.39
N ALA A 146 16.70 4.44 -0.61
CA ALA A 146 18.10 4.17 -0.98
C ALA A 146 18.26 3.03 -2.00
N SER A 147 17.17 2.35 -2.39
CA SER A 147 17.24 1.28 -3.38
C SER A 147 17.53 1.83 -4.79
N PRO A 148 18.31 1.11 -5.62
CA PRO A 148 18.45 1.45 -7.04
C PRO A 148 17.10 1.45 -7.76
N LEU A 149 16.97 2.30 -8.78
CA LEU A 149 15.82 2.29 -9.68
C LEU A 149 15.65 0.89 -10.28
N ALA A 150 14.48 0.30 -10.08
CA ALA A 150 14.15 -1.01 -10.63
C ALA A 150 12.67 -1.09 -11.02
N VAL A 151 12.40 -1.77 -12.13
CA VAL A 151 11.06 -2.20 -12.52
C VAL A 151 10.96 -3.70 -12.30
N LEU A 152 10.08 -4.12 -11.40
CA LEU A 152 9.79 -5.53 -11.16
C LEU A 152 8.49 -5.90 -11.87
N VAL A 153 8.54 -7.01 -12.59
CA VAL A 153 7.38 -7.54 -13.33
C VAL A 153 7.00 -8.88 -12.73
N TRP A 154 5.79 -8.96 -12.19
CA TRP A 154 5.22 -10.14 -11.58
C TRP A 154 4.15 -10.73 -12.49
N LYS A 155 4.13 -12.05 -12.62
CA LYS A 155 3.11 -12.79 -13.35
C LYS A 155 2.22 -13.52 -12.36
N ARG A 156 0.91 -13.44 -12.56
CA ARG A 156 -0.05 -14.19 -11.75
C ARG A 156 0.19 -15.68 -11.93
N GLU A 157 0.23 -16.41 -10.83
CA GLU A 157 0.26 -17.88 -10.89
C GLU A 157 -1.15 -18.42 -11.14
N PRO A 158 -1.30 -19.51 -11.91
CA PRO A 158 -2.57 -20.21 -12.02
C PRO A 158 -3.01 -20.70 -10.64
N THR A 159 -4.26 -20.45 -10.26
CA THR A 159 -4.93 -21.21 -9.21
C THR A 159 -5.14 -22.62 -9.73
N ASN A 160 -4.49 -23.60 -9.10
CA ASN A 160 -4.78 -25.03 -9.28
C ASN A 160 -6.17 -25.38 -8.74
#